data_AF-A0A369CD78-F1
#
_entry.id   AF-A0A369CD78-F1
#
_cell.length_a   1.000
_cell.length_b   1.000
_cell.length_c   1.000
_cell.angle_alpha   90.00
_cell.angle_beta   90.00
_cell.angle_gamma   90.00
#
_symmetry.space_group_name_H-M   'P 1'
#
loop_
_entity.id
_entity.type
_entity.pdbx_description
1 polymer ?
#
loop_
_entity_poly.entity_id
_entity_poly.type
_entity_poly.pdbx_seq_one_letter_code
_entity_poly.pdbx_strand_id
1 'polypeptide(L)'
;MSEELTQEQRIMRMMRKVLASVIRDTTPQPGMRHTLSETTLEGVRDCLSLIAAREAELAEALGLGRNERPHYVDQKPADTTVVRINSASLRKRGEDTD
;
A
#
# COMPACT_ATOMS: atom_id res chain seq x y z
N MET A 1 -4.04 -24.47 1.71
CA MET A 1 -3.32 -23.21 1.93
C MET A 1 -3.42 -22.22 0.78
N SER A 2 -2.78 -22.40 -0.39
CA SER A 2 -2.80 -21.36 -1.44
C SER A 2 -4.20 -21.10 -2.03
N GLU A 3 -4.98 -22.15 -2.29
CA GLU A 3 -6.36 -22.00 -2.80
C GLU A 3 -7.28 -21.30 -1.79
N GLU A 4 -7.18 -21.67 -0.51
CA GLU A 4 -7.93 -21.04 0.58
C GLU A 4 -7.60 -19.55 0.73
N LEU A 5 -6.30 -19.19 0.67
CA LEU A 5 -5.86 -17.79 0.70
C LEU A 5 -6.41 -16.99 -0.49
N THR A 6 -6.42 -17.59 -1.69
CA THR A 6 -6.98 -16.92 -2.89
C THR A 6 -8.51 -16.76 -2.82
N GLN A 7 -9.23 -17.74 -2.28
CA GLN A 7 -10.67 -17.64 -2.05
C GLN A 7 -11.00 -16.56 -1.04
N GLU A 8 -10.26 -16.51 0.08
CA GLU A 8 -10.45 -15.51 1.11
C GLU A 8 -10.21 -14.10 0.56
N GLN A 9 -9.12 -13.88 -0.20
CA GLN A 9 -8.88 -12.61 -0.88
C GLN A 9 -10.03 -12.20 -1.80
N ARG A 10 -10.62 -13.15 -2.53
CA ARG A 10 -11.79 -12.87 -3.38
C ARG A 10 -12.98 -12.43 -2.55
N ILE A 11 -13.25 -13.10 -1.43
CA ILE A 11 -14.33 -12.75 -0.49
C ILE A 11 -14.11 -11.33 0.04
N MET A 12 -12.92 -11.03 0.57
CA MET A 12 -12.59 -9.71 1.12
C MET A 12 -12.75 -8.59 0.08
N ARG A 13 -12.24 -8.81 -1.15
CA ARG A 13 -12.39 -7.87 -2.27
C ARG A 13 -13.86 -7.63 -2.62
N MET A 14 -14.69 -8.68 -2.61
CA MET A 14 -16.11 -8.55 -2.89
C MET A 14 -16.85 -7.80 -1.77
N MET A 15 -16.59 -8.14 -0.50
CA MET A 15 -17.20 -7.46 0.64
C MET A 15 -16.88 -5.97 0.64
N ARG A 16 -15.61 -5.59 0.45
CA ARG A 16 -15.18 -4.19 0.35
C ARG A 16 -15.89 -3.45 -0.78
N LYS A 17 -15.99 -4.06 -1.96
CA LYS A 17 -16.65 -3.45 -3.12
C LYS A 17 -18.15 -3.21 -2.87
N VAL A 18 -18.83 -4.19 -2.28
CA VAL A 18 -20.27 -4.09 -1.98
C VAL A 18 -20.51 -3.01 -0.93
N LEU A 19 -19.79 -3.03 0.19
CA LEU A 19 -19.92 -2.00 1.23
C LEU A 19 -19.62 -0.60 0.68
N ALA A 20 -18.57 -0.45 -0.13
CA ALA A 20 -18.26 0.83 -0.77
C ALA A 20 -19.37 1.29 -1.74
N SER A 21 -20.07 0.36 -2.40
CA SER A 21 -21.24 0.72 -3.23
C SER A 21 -22.39 1.20 -2.38
N VAL A 22 -22.71 0.47 -1.30
CA VAL A 22 -23.76 0.87 -0.35
C VAL A 22 -23.47 2.26 0.20
N ILE A 23 -22.23 2.54 0.63
CA ILE A 23 -21.84 3.87 1.12
C ILE A 23 -22.08 4.94 0.06
N ARG A 24 -21.67 4.71 -1.20
CA ARG A 24 -21.91 5.68 -2.29
C ARG A 24 -23.39 5.93 -2.50
N ASP A 25 -24.21 4.89 -2.47
CA ASP A 25 -25.66 4.98 -2.69
C ASP A 25 -26.38 5.65 -1.51
N THR A 26 -25.85 5.53 -0.29
CA THR A 26 -26.44 6.13 0.92
C THR A 26 -25.88 7.49 1.28
N THR A 27 -24.76 7.91 0.69
CA THR A 27 -24.11 9.19 1.00
C THR A 27 -24.98 10.33 0.47
N PRO A 28 -25.53 11.18 1.35
CA PRO A 28 -26.39 12.29 0.95
C PRO A 28 -25.57 13.41 0.32
N GLN A 29 -26.24 14.29 -0.42
CA GLN A 29 -25.63 15.55 -0.86
C GLN A 29 -25.27 16.43 0.36
N PRO A 30 -24.29 17.33 0.23
CA PRO A 30 -23.93 18.25 1.31
C PRO A 30 -25.15 19.04 1.81
N GLY A 31 -25.35 19.06 3.13
CA GLY A 31 -26.49 19.74 3.76
C GLY A 31 -27.74 18.87 3.93
N MET A 32 -27.77 17.65 3.38
CA MET A 32 -28.81 16.66 3.66
C MET A 32 -28.40 15.70 4.79
N ARG A 33 -29.39 15.20 5.54
CA ARG A 33 -29.17 14.19 6.58
C ARG A 33 -28.87 12.83 5.95
N HIS A 34 -27.98 12.07 6.58
CA HIS A 34 -27.67 10.70 6.17
C HIS A 34 -28.87 9.77 6.42
N THR A 35 -29.09 8.81 5.53
CA THR A 35 -30.22 7.86 5.61
C THR A 35 -30.01 6.77 6.65
N LEU A 36 -28.75 6.36 6.85
CA LEU A 36 -28.32 5.46 7.92
C LEU A 36 -28.10 6.22 9.24
N SER A 37 -28.32 5.55 10.36
CA SER A 37 -27.98 6.06 11.69
C SER A 37 -26.47 6.13 11.92
N GLU A 38 -26.05 6.99 12.85
CA GLU A 38 -24.64 7.13 13.24
C GLU A 38 -24.02 5.80 13.71
N THR A 39 -24.76 5.00 14.49
CA THR A 39 -24.31 3.67 14.94
C THR A 39 -24.03 2.73 13.76
N THR A 40 -24.86 2.77 12.72
CA THR A 40 -24.64 1.95 11.52
C THR A 40 -23.44 2.46 10.73
N LEU A 41 -23.25 3.78 10.64
CA LEU A 41 -22.07 4.36 9.99
C LEU A 41 -20.77 3.98 10.70
N GLU A 42 -20.75 4.01 12.03
CA GLU A 42 -19.62 3.56 12.84
C GLU A 42 -19.33 2.07 12.56
N GLY A 43 -20.36 1.22 12.63
CA GLY A 43 -20.19 -0.21 12.36
C GLY A 43 -19.67 -0.52 10.95
N VAL A 44 -20.07 0.26 9.95
CA VAL A 44 -19.54 0.13 8.57
C VAL A 44 -18.05 0.53 8.52
N ARG A 45 -17.64 1.60 9.22
CA ARG A 45 -16.22 2.01 9.30
C ARG A 45 -15.37 0.95 9.99
N ASP A 46 -15.85 0.40 11.09
CA ASP A 46 -15.17 -0.67 11.83
C ASP A 46 -15.03 -1.92 10.95
N CYS A 47 -16.11 -2.32 10.27
CA CYS A 47 -16.09 -3.45 9.36
C CYS A 47 -15.09 -3.26 8.21
N LEU A 48 -15.06 -2.09 7.57
CA LEU A 48 -14.08 -1.77 6.54
C LEU A 48 -12.64 -1.76 7.06
N SER A 49 -12.43 -1.36 8.32
CA SER A 49 -11.11 -1.40 8.97
C SER A 49 -10.64 -2.84 9.19
N LEU A 50 -11.52 -3.72 9.67
CA LEU A 50 -11.23 -5.16 9.80
C LEU A 50 -10.95 -5.81 8.45
N ILE A 51 -11.70 -5.44 7.41
CA ILE A 51 -11.48 -5.90 6.05
C ILE A 51 -10.08 -5.52 5.57
N ALA A 52 -9.69 -4.26 5.74
CA ALA A 52 -8.38 -3.76 5.32
C ALA A 52 -7.23 -4.44 6.08
N ALA A 53 -7.39 -4.68 7.39
CA ALA A 53 -6.41 -5.40 8.20
C ALA A 53 -6.22 -6.83 7.67
N ARG A 54 -7.32 -7.54 7.44
CA ARG A 54 -7.26 -8.92 6.93
C ARG A 54 -6.70 -9.00 5.53
N GLU A 55 -7.03 -8.06 4.65
CA GLU A 55 -6.43 -7.99 3.31
C GLU A 55 -4.93 -7.77 3.35
N ALA A 56 -4.43 -6.99 4.32
CA ALA A 56 -3.00 -6.81 4.52
C ALA A 56 -2.34 -8.12 4.96
N GLU A 57 -2.91 -8.83 5.93
CA GLU A 57 -2.41 -10.16 6.36
C GLU A 57 -2.33 -11.14 5.19
N LEU A 58 -3.37 -11.20 4.36
CA LEU A 58 -3.41 -12.07 3.18
C LEU A 58 -2.37 -11.67 2.12
N ALA A 59 -2.08 -10.37 1.96
CA ALA A 59 -1.07 -9.89 1.02
C ALA A 59 0.35 -10.29 1.50
N GLU A 60 0.64 -10.09 2.79
CA GLU A 60 1.91 -10.51 3.39
C GLU A 60 2.09 -12.03 3.30
N ALA A 61 1.04 -12.82 3.55
CA ALA A 61 1.07 -14.28 3.44
C ALA A 61 1.38 -14.79 2.02
N LEU A 62 1.03 -14.02 0.98
CA LEU A 62 1.35 -14.33 -0.42
C LEU A 62 2.67 -13.70 -0.90
N GLY A 63 3.40 -13.00 -0.03
CA GLY A 63 4.61 -12.27 -0.40
C GLY A 63 4.36 -11.07 -1.33
N LEU A 64 3.11 -10.63 -1.45
CA LEU A 64 2.71 -9.43 -2.19
C LEU A 64 2.85 -8.15 -1.35
N GLY A 65 3.82 -8.14 -0.43
CA GLY A 65 4.05 -7.06 0.53
C GLY A 65 4.12 -5.69 -0.17
N ARG A 66 3.68 -4.65 0.55
CA ARG A 66 3.32 -3.28 0.13
C ARG A 66 4.41 -2.42 -0.56
N ASN A 67 5.36 -3.03 -1.27
CA ASN A 67 6.47 -2.37 -1.95
C ASN A 67 6.19 -1.96 -3.41
N GLU A 68 5.00 -2.20 -3.94
CA GLU A 68 4.59 -1.64 -5.24
C GLU A 68 4.17 -0.17 -5.08
N ARG A 69 5.12 0.68 -4.68
CA ARG A 69 4.93 2.13 -4.81
C ARG A 69 4.87 2.45 -6.31
N PRO A 70 3.88 3.21 -6.78
CA PRO A 70 3.88 3.66 -8.17
C PRO A 70 5.19 4.38 -8.47
N HIS A 71 5.87 3.93 -9.52
CA HIS A 71 7.08 4.55 -10.02
C HIS A 71 6.76 5.31 -11.31
N TYR A 72 7.41 6.46 -11.53
CA TYR A 72 7.30 7.13 -12.82
C TYR A 72 8.03 6.30 -13.89
N VAL A 73 7.55 6.35 -15.13
CA VAL A 73 8.13 5.58 -16.27
C VAL A 73 9.60 5.95 -16.56
N ASP A 74 10.01 7.14 -16.18
CA ASP A 74 11.37 7.68 -16.28
C ASP A 74 12.17 7.57 -14.97
N GLN A 75 11.54 7.06 -13.90
CA GLN A 75 12.21 6.89 -12.62
C GLN A 75 13.26 5.78 -12.71
N LYS A 76 14.53 6.17 -12.61
CA LYS A 76 15.62 5.21 -12.48
C LYS A 76 15.44 4.43 -11.18
N PRO A 77 15.62 3.08 -11.18
CA PRO A 77 15.53 2.28 -9.98
C PRO A 77 16.39 2.87 -8.87
N ALA A 78 15.78 3.10 -7.71
CA ALA A 78 16.50 3.55 -6.53
C ALA A 78 17.23 2.35 -5.91
N ASP A 79 18.19 1.77 -6.62
CA ASP A 79 19.22 0.99 -5.97
C ASP A 79 20.50 0.87 -6.80
N THR A 80 21.59 1.26 -6.14
CA THR A 80 23.00 1.04 -6.47
C THR A 80 23.64 1.95 -7.54
N THR A 81 23.81 3.24 -7.22
CA THR A 81 24.95 4.00 -7.76
C THR A 81 26.23 3.48 -7.11
N VAL A 82 26.81 2.40 -7.65
CA VAL A 82 28.14 1.92 -7.26
C VAL A 82 29.19 2.87 -7.82
N VAL A 83 29.71 3.77 -6.99
CA VAL A 83 30.91 4.54 -7.33
C VAL A 83 32.12 3.65 -7.07
N ARG A 84 32.83 3.26 -8.13
CA ARG A 84 34.11 2.56 -8.00
C ARG A 84 35.15 3.55 -7.47
N ILE A 85 35.53 3.42 -6.20
CA ILE A 85 36.62 4.18 -5.62
C ILE A 85 37.92 3.59 -6.18
N ASN A 86 38.59 4.34 -7.06
CA ASN A 86 39.91 3.96 -7.56
C ASN A 86 40.96 4.42 -6.54
N SER A 87 41.69 3.50 -5.92
CA SER A 87 42.66 3.82 -4.85
C SER A 87 43.87 4.64 -5.35
N ALA A 88 44.10 4.67 -6.66
CA ALA A 88 45.17 5.45 -7.28
C ALA A 88 45.00 6.97 -7.12
N SER A 89 43.78 7.49 -7.06
CA SER A 89 43.50 8.93 -6.90
C SER A 89 43.60 9.43 -5.47
N LEU A 90 43.70 8.54 -4.47
CA LEU A 90 43.95 8.89 -3.08
C LEU A 90 45.45 9.05 -2.76
N ARG A 91 46.35 8.43 -3.54
CA ARG A 91 47.80 8.48 -3.30
C ARG A 91 48.49 9.76 -3.81
N LYS A 92 47.85 10.55 -4.67
CA LYS A 92 48.49 11.73 -5.31
C LYS A 92 48.38 13.03 -4.49
N ARG A 93 48.08 12.95 -3.19
CA ARG A 93 47.88 14.15 -2.33
C ARG A 93 48.85 14.21 -1.14
N GLY A 94 50.06 13.65 -1.30
CA GLY A 94 51.07 13.60 -0.23
C GLY A 94 52.54 13.69 -0.66
N GLU A 95 52.85 13.87 -1.94
CA GLU A 95 54.21 14.10 -2.43
C GLU A 95 54.20 15.39 -3.25
N ASP A 96 54.40 16.53 -2.57
CA ASP A 96 54.88 17.81 -3.15
C ASP A 96 55.12 18.77 -1.96
N THR A 97 56.07 18.43 -1.10
CA THR A 97 56.75 19.36 -0.19
C THR A 97 58.18 18.86 0.06
N ASP A 98 59.11 19.29 -0.78
CA ASP A 98 60.45 19.76 -0.41
C ASP A 98 60.96 20.71 -1.52
#